data_AF-A0A6I2M571-F1
#
_entry.id   AF-A0A6I2M571-F1
#
_cell.length_a   1.000
_cell.length_b   1.000
_cell.length_c   1.000
_cell.angle_alpha   90.00
_cell.angle_beta   90.00
_cell.angle_gamma   90.00
#
_symmetry.space_group_name_H-M   'P 1'
#
loop_
_entity.id
_entity.type
_entity.pdbx_description
1 polymer ?
#
loop_
_entity_poly.entity_id
_entity_poly.type
_entity_poly.pdbx_seq_one_letter_code
_entity_poly.pdbx_strand_id
1 'polypeptide(L)'
;MTEKRTQFGLELEEALREAVAWKRGEIALEVENIDPMPPARIKAIRKKVARSAAQFEKRFGIPAATINNWEQGRRKPDVAARLLLSVIERDPELVEKAAANAA
;
A
#
# COMPACT_ATOMS: atom_id res chain seq x y z
N MET A 1 -23.29 10.91 -37.28
CA MET A 1 -22.06 10.11 -37.44
C MET A 1 -22.12 8.99 -36.42
N THR A 2 -22.39 7.76 -36.84
CA THR A 2 -22.33 6.61 -35.93
C THR A 2 -20.85 6.28 -35.78
N GLU A 3 -20.26 6.59 -34.63
CA GLU A 3 -18.90 6.14 -34.33
C GLU A 3 -18.88 4.62 -34.43
N LYS A 4 -18.13 4.09 -35.41
CA LYS A 4 -18.02 2.65 -35.63
C LYS A 4 -17.40 2.02 -34.39
N ARG A 5 -18.10 1.04 -33.81
CA ARG A 5 -17.54 0.17 -32.76
C ARG A 5 -16.27 -0.48 -33.31
N THR A 6 -15.13 -0.10 -32.77
CA THR A 6 -13.83 -0.65 -33.17
C THR A 6 -13.66 -2.02 -32.51
N GLN A 7 -12.85 -2.88 -33.14
CA GLN A 7 -12.52 -4.17 -32.56
C GLN A 7 -11.91 -4.03 -31.15
N PHE A 8 -10.99 -3.08 -30.99
CA PHE A 8 -10.41 -2.74 -29.68
C PHE A 8 -11.48 -2.35 -28.64
N GLY A 9 -12.49 -1.57 -29.04
CA GLY A 9 -13.58 -1.17 -28.14
C GLY A 9 -14.46 -2.35 -27.70
N LEU A 10 -14.65 -3.33 -28.59
CA LEU A 10 -15.35 -4.58 -28.26
C LEU A 10 -14.55 -5.43 -27.28
N GLU A 11 -13.25 -5.61 -27.54
CA GLU A 11 -12.33 -6.37 -26.68
C GLU A 11 -12.22 -5.74 -25.27
N LEU A 12 -12.19 -4.40 -25.19
CA LEU A 12 -12.18 -3.70 -23.91
C LEU A 12 -13.49 -3.87 -23.12
N GLU A 13 -14.63 -3.85 -23.80
CA GLU A 13 -15.92 -4.08 -23.17
C GLU A 13 -16.03 -5.51 -22.63
N GLU A 14 -15.56 -6.49 -23.39
CA GLU A 14 -15.51 -7.89 -23.00
C GLU A 14 -14.63 -8.09 -21.76
N ALA A 15 -13.41 -7.58 -21.76
CA ALA A 15 -12.50 -7.65 -20.62
C ALA A 15 -13.09 -7.02 -19.34
N LEU A 16 -13.82 -5.90 -19.46
CA LEU A 16 -14.48 -5.27 -18.31
C LEU A 16 -15.65 -6.11 -17.79
N ARG A 17 -16.39 -6.79 -18.67
CA ARG A 17 -17.47 -7.72 -18.26
C ARG A 17 -16.91 -8.92 -17.51
N GLU A 18 -15.80 -9.48 -17.96
CA GLU A 18 -15.08 -10.55 -17.26
C GLU A 18 -14.61 -10.10 -15.87
N ALA A 19 -14.00 -8.92 -15.77
CA ALA A 19 -13.57 -8.37 -14.48
C ALA A 19 -14.73 -8.20 -13.48
N VAL A 20 -15.92 -7.79 -13.95
CA VAL A 20 -17.13 -7.69 -13.12
C VAL A 20 -17.64 -9.06 -12.69
N ALA A 21 -17.71 -10.03 -13.60
CA ALA A 21 -18.14 -11.40 -13.29
C ALA A 21 -17.21 -12.06 -12.27
N TRP A 22 -15.90 -11.88 -12.40
CA TRP A 22 -14.91 -12.34 -11.43
C TRP A 22 -15.12 -11.68 -10.07
N LYS A 23 -15.33 -10.36 -10.04
CA LYS A 23 -15.55 -9.62 -8.78
C LYS A 23 -16.81 -10.10 -8.03
N ARG A 24 -17.80 -10.62 -8.75
CA ARG A 24 -19.03 -11.22 -8.20
C ARG A 24 -18.88 -12.71 -7.83
N GLY A 25 -17.75 -13.34 -8.17
CA GLY A 25 -17.51 -14.76 -7.95
C GLY A 25 -18.22 -15.67 -8.96
N GLU A 26 -18.65 -15.13 -10.10
CA GLU A 26 -19.35 -15.88 -11.16
C GLU A 26 -18.36 -16.65 -12.06
N ILE A 27 -17.13 -16.14 -12.21
CA ILE A 27 -16.04 -16.78 -12.96
C ILE A 27 -14.75 -16.78 -12.15
N ALA A 28 -13.87 -17.75 -12.44
CA ALA A 28 -12.50 -17.75 -11.95
C ALA A 28 -11.58 -17.08 -12.99
N LEU A 29 -10.71 -16.18 -12.53
CA LEU A 29 -9.64 -15.60 -13.32
C LEU A 29 -8.31 -15.83 -12.60
N GLU A 30 -7.23 -15.93 -13.36
CA GLU A 30 -5.88 -15.80 -12.79
C GLU A 30 -5.73 -14.39 -12.24
N VAL A 31 -5.42 -14.30 -10.95
CA VAL A 31 -5.27 -13.02 -10.25
C VAL A 31 -3.97 -12.98 -9.48
N GLU A 32 -3.30 -11.84 -9.60
CA GLU A 32 -2.15 -11.51 -8.76
C GLU A 32 -2.60 -10.59 -7.64
N ASN A 33 -2.49 -11.06 -6.39
CA ASN A 33 -2.74 -10.23 -5.23
C ASN A 33 -1.52 -9.34 -4.96
N ILE A 34 -1.60 -8.10 -5.42
CA ILE A 34 -0.57 -7.09 -5.15
C ILE A 34 -0.62 -6.74 -3.65
N ASP A 35 0.47 -6.99 -2.94
CA ASP A 35 0.62 -6.52 -1.56
C ASP A 35 0.53 -4.99 -1.55
N PRO A 36 -0.43 -4.37 -0.83
CA PRO A 36 -0.59 -2.92 -0.82
C PRO A 36 0.57 -2.20 -0.11
N MET A 37 1.36 -2.94 0.69
CA MET A 37 2.50 -2.43 1.44
C MET A 37 3.73 -3.37 1.31
N PRO A 38 4.31 -3.49 0.10
CA PRO A 38 5.47 -4.35 -0.12
C PRO A 38 6.71 -3.77 0.58
N PRO A 39 7.74 -4.59 0.89
CA PRO A 39 8.95 -4.14 1.60
C PRO A 39 9.62 -2.89 0.98
N ALA A 40 9.63 -2.81 -0.35
CA ALA A 40 10.15 -1.65 -1.08
C ALA A 40 9.38 -0.35 -0.80
N ARG A 41 8.04 -0.41 -0.67
CA ARG A 41 7.19 0.73 -0.33
C ARG A 41 7.45 1.20 1.10
N ILE A 42 7.56 0.26 2.04
CA ILE A 42 7.85 0.57 3.46
C ILE A 42 9.18 1.32 3.56
N LYS A 43 10.21 0.84 2.85
CA LYS A 43 11.51 1.50 2.78
C LYS A 43 11.44 2.88 2.15
N ALA A 44 10.62 3.06 1.11
CA ALA A 44 10.40 4.36 0.48
C ALA A 44 9.74 5.36 1.44
N ILE A 45 8.68 4.94 2.15
CA ILE A 45 8.01 5.74 3.19
C ILE A 45 9.01 6.16 4.25
N ARG A 46 9.77 5.20 4.83
CA ARG A 46 10.78 5.50 5.85
C ARG A 46 11.79 6.53 5.34
N LYS A 47 12.36 6.33 4.14
CA LYS A 47 13.33 7.26 3.54
C LYS A 47 12.79 8.68 3.34
N LYS A 48 11.50 8.80 3.03
CA LYS A 48 10.84 10.09 2.81
C LYS A 48 10.76 10.92 4.11
N VAL A 49 10.56 10.26 5.25
CA VAL A 49 10.27 10.94 6.54
C VAL A 49 11.42 10.86 7.56
N ALA A 50 12.39 9.97 7.35
CA ALA A 50 13.54 9.77 8.24
C ALA A 50 14.77 9.22 7.47
N ARG A 51 15.97 9.61 7.87
CA ARG A 51 17.24 9.15 7.26
C ARG A 51 17.57 7.70 7.64
N SER A 52 17.21 7.25 8.84
CA SER A 52 17.45 5.89 9.35
C SER A 52 16.22 5.29 10.05
N ALA A 53 16.21 3.98 10.26
CA ALA A 53 15.18 3.30 11.05
C ALA A 53 15.19 3.75 12.53
N ALA A 54 16.37 4.03 13.10
CA ALA A 54 16.50 4.58 14.45
C ALA A 54 15.91 5.99 14.56
N GLN A 55 16.06 6.84 13.52
CA GLN A 55 15.39 8.15 13.51
C GLN A 55 13.87 7.99 13.35
N PHE A 56 13.43 7.03 12.54
CA PHE A 56 12.01 6.72 12.38
C PHE A 56 11.37 6.30 13.71
N GLU A 57 12.06 5.45 14.48
CA GLU A 57 11.64 5.04 15.82
C GLU A 57 11.51 6.22 16.77
N LYS A 58 12.54 7.08 16.84
CA LYS A 58 12.49 8.29 17.68
C LYS A 58 11.32 9.22 17.34
N ARG A 59 10.93 9.26 16.06
CA ARG A 59 9.91 10.17 15.55
C ARG A 59 8.48 9.65 15.72
N PHE A 60 8.29 8.34 15.60
CA PHE A 60 6.95 7.74 15.52
C PHE A 60 6.69 6.61 16.53
N GLY A 61 7.67 6.27 17.37
CA GLY A 61 7.56 5.20 18.37
C GLY A 61 7.51 3.78 17.81
N ILE A 62 7.68 3.58 16.49
CA ILE A 62 7.74 2.25 15.88
C ILE A 62 9.18 1.72 15.97
N PRO A 63 9.46 0.59 16.65
CA PRO A 63 10.82 0.11 16.85
C PRO A 63 11.60 -0.07 15.53
N ALA A 64 12.86 0.34 15.50
CA ALA A 64 13.71 0.23 14.32
C ALA A 64 13.84 -1.23 13.84
N ALA A 65 13.86 -2.19 14.77
CA ALA A 65 13.85 -3.61 14.46
C ALA A 65 12.58 -4.03 13.71
N THR A 66 11.41 -3.49 14.07
CA THR A 66 10.14 -3.73 13.40
C THR A 66 10.17 -3.20 11.97
N ILE A 67 10.60 -1.94 11.78
CA ILE A 67 10.76 -1.35 10.45
C ILE A 67 11.73 -2.17 9.60
N ASN A 68 12.88 -2.56 10.14
CA ASN A 68 13.87 -3.36 9.41
C ASN A 68 13.31 -4.74 9.00
N ASN A 69 12.56 -5.41 9.88
CA ASN A 69 11.93 -6.68 9.54
C ASN A 69 10.91 -6.55 8.40
N TRP A 70 10.17 -5.44 8.37
CA TRP A 70 9.23 -5.14 7.29
C TRP A 70 9.94 -4.75 5.99
N GLU A 71 10.96 -3.89 6.04
CA GLU A 71 11.76 -3.50 4.86
C GLU A 71 12.51 -4.67 4.22
N GLN A 72 12.83 -5.71 5.00
CA GLN A 72 13.47 -6.94 4.52
C GLN A 72 12.48 -8.04 4.15
N GLY A 73 11.16 -7.81 4.34
CA GLY A 73 10.12 -8.81 4.06
C GLY A 73 10.11 -10.00 5.01
N ARG A 74 10.86 -9.98 6.12
CA ARG A 74 10.88 -11.04 7.13
C ARG A 74 9.55 -11.14 7.89
N ARG A 75 8.85 -10.01 7.99
CA ARG A 75 7.50 -9.88 8.56
C ARG A 75 6.69 -8.91 7.69
N LYS A 76 5.37 -9.02 7.76
CA LYS A 76 4.46 -8.07 7.13
C LYS A 76 3.79 -7.18 8.19
N PRO A 77 3.58 -5.88 7.91
CA PRO A 77 2.74 -5.05 8.76
C PRO A 77 1.30 -5.55 8.70
N ASP A 78 0.60 -5.54 9.84
CA ASP A 78 -0.83 -5.82 9.88
C ASP A 78 -1.65 -4.67 9.28
N VAL A 79 -2.98 -4.76 9.37
CA VAL A 79 -3.88 -3.73 8.82
C VAL A 79 -3.63 -2.36 9.49
N ALA A 80 -3.47 -2.33 10.81
CA ALA A 80 -3.29 -1.09 11.57
C ALA A 80 -1.94 -0.44 11.27
N ALA A 81 -0.87 -1.22 11.21
CA ALA A 81 0.47 -0.76 10.86
C ALA A 81 0.52 -0.22 9.43
N ARG A 82 -0.17 -0.87 8.47
CA ARG A 82 -0.28 -0.34 7.10
C ARG A 82 -0.99 1.00 7.06
N LEU A 83 -2.09 1.14 7.79
CA LEU A 83 -2.81 2.41 7.91
C LEU A 83 -1.91 3.49 8.50
N LEU A 84 -1.23 3.20 9.61
CA LEU A 84 -0.31 4.14 10.25
C LEU A 84 0.83 4.57 9.32
N LEU A 85 1.44 3.63 8.59
CA LEU A 85 2.46 3.95 7.58
C LEU A 85 1.92 4.86 6.47
N SER A 86 0.68 4.67 6.03
CA SER A 86 0.02 5.55 5.06
C SER A 86 -0.27 6.94 5.62
N VAL A 87 -0.67 7.05 6.90
CA VAL A 87 -0.85 8.35 7.56
C VAL A 87 0.48 9.07 7.72
N ILE A 88 1.54 8.37 8.15
CA ILE A 88 2.90 8.92 8.25
C ILE A 88 3.41 9.41 6.87
N GLU A 89 3.14 8.68 5.78
CA GLU A 89 3.52 9.07 4.43
C GLU A 89 2.86 10.39 3.98
N ARG A 90 1.62 10.62 4.43
CA ARG A 90 0.79 11.77 4.06
C ARG A 90 1.02 12.98 4.96
N ASP A 91 1.05 12.77 6.27
CA ASP A 91 1.19 13.82 7.29
C ASP A 91 2.06 13.32 8.46
N PRO A 92 3.40 13.34 8.32
CA PRO A 92 4.29 12.87 9.35
C PRO A 92 4.28 13.76 10.60
N GLU A 93 4.00 15.05 10.47
CA GLU A 93 4.00 15.98 11.62
C GLU A 93 2.82 15.71 12.55
N LEU A 94 1.64 15.37 12.00
CA LEU A 94 0.49 14.96 12.79
C LEU A 94 0.82 13.74 13.66
N VAL A 95 1.42 12.71 13.06
CA VAL A 95 1.74 11.46 13.77
C VAL A 95 2.83 11.69 14.81
N GLU A 96 3.86 12.48 14.49
CA GLU A 96 4.93 12.85 15.42
C GLU A 96 4.37 13.58 16.65
N LYS A 97 3.47 14.55 16.45
CA LYS A 97 2.77 15.24 17.56
C LYS A 97 1.93 14.29 18.39
N ALA A 98 1.20 13.37 17.75
CA ALA A 98 0.39 12.38 18.45
C ALA A 98 1.28 11.41 19.27
N ALA A 99 2.42 11.00 18.72
CA ALA A 99 3.38 10.12 19.41
C ALA A 99 4.02 10.80 20.62
N ALA A 100 4.32 12.10 20.55
CA ALA A 100 4.89 12.86 21.66
C ALA A 100 3.97 12.97 22.89
N ASN A 101 2.65 12.91 22.69
CA ASN A 101 1.66 12.99 23.76
C ASN A 101 1.28 11.60 24.34
N ALA A 102 1.76 10.52 23.72
CA ALA A 102 1.44 9.15 24.11
C ALA A 102 2.57 8.47 24.90
N ALA A 103 3.72 9.14 25.05
CA ALA A 103 4.87 8.73 25.85
C ALA A 103 4.81 9.34 27.26
#